data_AF-A0A5B8LF65-F1
#
_entry.id   AF-A0A5B8LF65-F1
#
_cell.length_a   1.000
_cell.length_b   1.000
_cell.length_c   1.000
_cell.angle_alpha   90.00
_cell.angle_beta   90.00
_cell.angle_gamma   90.00
#
_symmetry.space_group_name_H-M   'P 1'
#
loop_
_entity.id
_entity.type
_entity.pdbx_description
1 polymer ?
#
loop_
_entity_poly.entity_id
_entity_poly.type
_entity_poly.pdbx_seq_one_letter_code
_entity_poly.pdbx_strand_id
1 'polypeptide(L)'
;MVEGRNVNWAAGLPPLPTTVVERRNASKTFNAWAQAILDEWQSRKGMAAEKGEESPNAWFKRQAYGLLAHYIETGQDGVFRLNPRADARPSRLVEEALKNPFKLGLLAMFADESPLSRKDRHVFGNQMLYAWAHDVPPELINGFLAVSGHPTQIAEKLKCGHVEPGFEQRHKSERLP
;
A
#
# COMPACT_ATOMS: atom_id res chain seq x y z
N MET A 1 -12.21 16.87 -22.24
CA MET A 1 -11.81 17.35 -20.90
C MET A 1 -12.43 16.43 -19.88
N VAL A 2 -11.65 15.52 -19.29
CA VAL A 2 -12.12 14.69 -18.18
C VAL A 2 -11.70 15.43 -16.92
N GLU A 3 -12.65 15.99 -16.17
CA GLU A 3 -12.39 16.55 -14.85
C GLU A 3 -11.76 15.45 -13.99
N GLY A 4 -10.47 15.60 -13.69
CA GLY A 4 -9.77 14.72 -12.76
C GLY A 4 -10.43 14.84 -11.40
N ARG A 5 -11.27 13.86 -11.04
CA ARG A 5 -11.83 13.75 -9.69
C ARG A 5 -10.66 13.58 -8.73
N ASN A 6 -10.31 14.67 -8.07
CA ASN A 6 -9.37 14.66 -6.97
C ASN A 6 -10.08 13.95 -5.80
N VAL A 7 -9.88 12.64 -5.68
CA VAL A 7 -10.46 11.84 -4.59
C VAL A 7 -9.76 12.29 -3.32
N ASN A 8 -10.38 13.23 -2.60
CA ASN A 8 -9.90 13.72 -1.32
C ASN A 8 -10.18 12.64 -0.25
N TRP A 9 -9.28 11.66 -0.17
CA TRP A 9 -9.40 10.42 0.59
C TRP A 9 -9.38 10.64 2.11
N ALA A 10 -8.80 11.74 2.59
CA ALA A 10 -8.63 12.01 4.02
C ALA A 10 -9.93 12.44 4.72
N ALA A 11 -10.95 12.90 3.99
CA ALA A 11 -12.13 13.54 4.58
C ALA A 11 -13.30 12.59 4.94
N GLY A 12 -13.17 11.27 4.76
CA GLY A 12 -14.34 10.36 4.85
C GLY A 12 -14.07 8.94 5.33
N LEU A 13 -12.97 8.68 6.05
CA LEU A 13 -12.64 7.31 6.48
C LEU A 13 -13.31 6.97 7.82
N PRO A 14 -13.88 5.75 7.98
CA PRO A 14 -14.65 5.36 9.16
C PRO A 14 -13.74 5.05 10.38
N PRO A 15 -14.26 5.21 11.62
CA PRO A 15 -13.55 4.87 12.86
C PRO A 15 -13.32 3.36 13.05
N LEU A 16 -12.55 3.00 14.08
CA LEU A 16 -12.11 1.61 14.33
C LEU A 16 -13.29 0.65 14.58
N PRO A 17 -13.32 -0.52 13.92
CA PRO A 17 -14.32 -1.55 14.17
C PRO A 17 -14.01 -2.31 15.46
N THR A 18 -14.87 -2.17 16.47
CA THR A 18 -14.82 -2.88 17.75
C THR A 18 -15.64 -4.19 17.75
N THR A 19 -16.59 -4.35 16.82
CA THR A 19 -17.53 -5.49 16.76
C THR A 19 -17.36 -6.32 15.49
N VAL A 20 -17.89 -7.55 15.48
CA VAL A 20 -17.89 -8.43 14.28
C VAL A 20 -18.61 -7.79 13.10
N VAL A 21 -19.70 -7.05 13.36
CA VAL A 21 -20.45 -6.31 12.34
C VAL A 21 -19.60 -5.19 11.76
N GLU A 22 -18.92 -4.42 12.60
CA GLU A 22 -18.02 -3.36 12.15
C GLU A 22 -16.82 -3.92 11.37
N ARG A 23 -16.27 -5.08 11.74
CA ARG A 23 -15.20 -5.75 10.97
C ARG A 23 -15.66 -6.16 9.58
N ARG A 24 -16.90 -6.68 9.45
CA ARG A 24 -17.50 -6.97 8.14
C ARG A 24 -17.67 -5.71 7.31
N ASN A 25 -18.09 -4.61 7.93
CA ASN A 25 -18.22 -3.32 7.25
C ASN A 25 -16.87 -2.77 6.80
N ALA A 26 -15.84 -2.82 7.67
CA ALA A 26 -14.47 -2.41 7.32
C ALA A 26 -13.91 -3.24 6.16
N SER A 27 -14.13 -4.56 6.14
CA SER A 27 -13.74 -5.41 5.01
C SER A 27 -14.47 -5.06 3.72
N LYS A 28 -15.78 -4.79 3.75
CA LYS A 28 -16.54 -4.33 2.58
C LYS A 28 -16.02 -2.99 2.07
N THR A 29 -15.79 -2.04 2.97
CA THR A 29 -15.26 -0.71 2.65
C THR A 29 -13.87 -0.82 2.03
N PHE A 30 -12.97 -1.59 2.64
CA PHE A 30 -11.64 -1.87 2.10
C PHE A 30 -11.73 -2.44 0.68
N ASN A 31 -12.55 -3.47 0.45
CA ASN A 31 -12.71 -4.09 -0.86
C ASN A 31 -13.24 -3.09 -1.91
N ALA A 32 -14.21 -2.25 -1.54
CA ALA A 32 -14.74 -1.23 -2.44
C ALA A 32 -13.66 -0.19 -2.85
N TRP A 33 -12.87 0.29 -1.89
CA TRP A 33 -11.77 1.22 -2.16
C TRP A 33 -10.64 0.56 -2.96
N ALA A 34 -10.26 -0.66 -2.60
CA ALA A 34 -9.26 -1.42 -3.33
C ALA A 34 -9.69 -1.61 -4.79
N GLN A 35 -10.94 -2.01 -5.03
CA GLN A 35 -11.47 -2.18 -6.38
C GLN A 35 -11.45 -0.86 -7.17
N ALA A 36 -11.88 0.25 -6.56
CA ALA A 36 -11.85 1.56 -7.21
C ALA A 36 -10.43 1.99 -7.61
N ILE A 37 -9.43 1.74 -6.75
CA ILE A 37 -8.02 2.00 -7.07
C ILE A 37 -7.56 1.11 -8.24
N LEU A 38 -7.94 -0.16 -8.24
CA LEU A 38 -7.54 -1.10 -9.27
C LEU A 38 -8.16 -0.78 -10.64
N ASP A 39 -9.45 -0.44 -10.67
CA ASP A 39 -10.16 -0.07 -11.90
C ASP A 39 -9.54 1.18 -12.54
N GLU A 40 -9.28 2.21 -11.73
CA GLU A 40 -8.64 3.45 -12.20
C GLU A 40 -7.19 3.21 -12.64
N TRP A 41 -6.45 2.35 -11.94
CA TRP A 41 -5.09 1.97 -12.38
C TRP A 41 -5.10 1.25 -13.73
N GLN A 42 -6.06 0.34 -13.96
CA GLN A 42 -6.21 -0.35 -15.25
C GLN A 42 -6.60 0.63 -16.36
N SER A 43 -7.54 1.54 -16.09
CA SER A 43 -7.93 2.59 -17.03
C SER A 43 -6.72 3.42 -17.48
N ARG A 44 -5.88 3.87 -16.52
CA ARG A 44 -4.67 4.65 -16.80
C ARG A 44 -3.63 3.92 -17.62
N LYS A 45 -3.51 2.59 -17.49
CA LYS A 45 -2.58 1.79 -18.30
C LYS A 45 -2.95 1.78 -19.79
N GLY A 46 -4.23 1.97 -20.12
CA GLY A 46 -4.71 2.03 -21.50
C GLY A 46 -4.55 3.40 -22.16
N MET A 47 -4.17 4.43 -21.40
CA MET A 47 -4.02 5.80 -21.90
C MET A 47 -2.58 6.12 -22.25
N ALA A 48 -2.36 6.86 -23.34
CA ALA A 48 -1.04 7.44 -23.62
C ALA A 48 -0.73 8.48 -22.54
N ALA A 49 0.38 8.30 -21.82
CA ALA A 49 0.79 9.27 -20.80
C ALA A 49 1.15 10.60 -21.46
N GLU A 50 0.51 11.69 -21.05
CA GLU A 50 0.93 13.03 -21.48
C GLU A 50 2.24 13.43 -20.77
N LYS A 51 2.99 14.35 -21.39
CA LYS A 51 4.27 14.79 -20.85
C LYS A 51 4.06 15.48 -19.51
N GLY A 52 4.66 14.92 -18.45
CA GLY A 52 4.58 15.46 -17.09
C GLY A 52 3.47 14.83 -16.24
N GLU A 53 2.67 13.93 -16.79
CA GLU A 53 1.70 13.18 -15.99
C GLU A 53 2.37 12.09 -15.15
N GLU A 54 1.77 11.84 -13.98
CA GLU A 54 2.16 10.73 -13.11
C GLU A 54 1.91 9.40 -13.84
N SER A 55 2.96 8.57 -13.98
CA SER A 55 2.80 7.24 -14.59
C SER A 55 1.75 6.40 -13.86
N PRO A 56 1.06 5.46 -14.52
CA PRO A 56 0.04 4.61 -13.88
C PRO A 56 0.55 3.89 -12.63
N ASN A 57 1.81 3.43 -12.64
CA ASN A 57 2.42 2.76 -11.49
C ASN A 57 2.77 3.72 -10.34
N ALA A 58 3.16 4.95 -10.65
CA ALA A 58 3.40 5.98 -9.63
C ALA A 58 2.07 6.37 -8.94
N TRP A 59 1.01 6.57 -9.74
CA TRP A 59 -0.33 6.84 -9.24
C TRP A 59 -0.83 5.70 -8.36
N PHE A 60 -0.72 4.45 -8.84
CA PHE A 60 -1.12 3.27 -8.07
C PHE A 60 -0.36 3.18 -6.75
N LYS A 61 0.97 3.34 -6.76
CA LYS A 61 1.77 3.29 -5.53
C LYS A 61 1.29 4.31 -4.52
N ARG A 62 1.01 5.55 -4.94
CA ARG A 62 0.49 6.60 -4.06
C ARG A 62 -0.86 6.24 -3.45
N GLN A 63 -1.82 5.81 -4.27
CA GLN A 63 -3.17 5.48 -3.79
C GLN A 63 -3.19 4.24 -2.90
N ALA A 64 -2.54 3.17 -3.33
CA ALA A 64 -2.45 1.94 -2.55
C ALA A 64 -1.72 2.19 -1.24
N TYR A 65 -0.62 2.95 -1.25
CA TYR A 65 0.10 3.31 -0.03
C TYR A 65 -0.80 4.09 0.94
N GLY A 66 -1.51 5.13 0.48
CA GLY A 66 -2.40 5.91 1.34
C GLY A 66 -3.50 5.06 1.98
N LEU A 67 -4.15 4.20 1.19
CA LEU A 67 -5.17 3.29 1.70
C LEU A 67 -4.58 2.32 2.74
N LEU A 68 -3.47 1.66 2.42
CA LEU A 68 -2.88 0.64 3.30
C LEU A 68 -2.31 1.26 4.58
N ALA A 69 -1.60 2.39 4.46
CA ALA A 69 -1.05 3.13 5.60
C ALA A 69 -2.17 3.55 6.56
N HIS A 70 -3.31 4.03 6.03
CA HIS A 70 -4.46 4.38 6.86
C HIS A 70 -4.96 3.18 7.69
N TYR A 71 -5.17 2.01 7.07
CA TYR A 71 -5.62 0.82 7.80
C TYR A 71 -4.58 0.34 8.82
N ILE A 72 -3.29 0.48 8.54
CA ILE A 72 -2.20 0.16 9.48
C ILE A 72 -2.20 1.13 10.67
N GLU A 73 -2.27 2.43 10.42
CA GLU A 73 -2.22 3.47 11.45
C GLU A 73 -3.44 3.48 12.37
N THR A 74 -4.58 3.06 11.82
CA THR A 74 -5.82 2.86 12.57
C THR A 74 -5.87 1.49 13.26
N GLY A 75 -4.90 0.59 13.06
CA GLY A 75 -4.95 -0.76 13.64
C GLY A 75 -6.09 -1.63 13.08
N GLN A 76 -6.54 -1.32 11.86
CA GLN A 76 -7.54 -2.06 11.11
C GLN A 76 -6.90 -3.03 10.09
N ASP A 77 -5.58 -3.18 10.09
CA ASP A 77 -4.83 -4.08 9.18
C ASP A 77 -5.25 -5.55 9.29
N GLY A 78 -5.95 -5.92 10.37
CA GLY A 78 -6.64 -7.21 10.49
C GLY A 78 -7.57 -7.52 9.31
N VAL A 79 -8.13 -6.52 8.62
CA VAL A 79 -8.96 -6.74 7.42
C VAL A 79 -8.17 -7.38 6.27
N PHE A 80 -6.85 -7.19 6.21
CA PHE A 80 -6.02 -7.80 5.17
C PHE A 80 -5.96 -9.33 5.31
N ARG A 81 -6.12 -9.85 6.53
CA ARG A 81 -6.16 -11.30 6.84
C ARG A 81 -7.52 -11.93 6.60
N LEU A 82 -8.58 -11.14 6.69
CA LEU A 82 -9.97 -11.61 6.53
C LEU A 82 -10.34 -11.88 5.07
N ASN A 83 -9.41 -11.77 4.12
CA ASN A 83 -9.67 -12.12 2.74
C ASN A 83 -9.65 -13.66 2.60
N PRO A 84 -10.81 -14.33 2.38
CA PRO A 84 -10.93 -15.79 2.43
C PRO A 84 -10.10 -16.52 1.35
N ARG A 85 -9.47 -15.78 0.43
CA ARG A 85 -8.56 -16.32 -0.59
C ARG A 85 -7.09 -16.39 -0.13
N ALA A 86 -6.78 -15.90 1.07
CA ALA A 86 -5.48 -16.09 1.71
C ALA A 86 -5.28 -17.55 2.18
N ASP A 87 -6.36 -18.27 2.51
CA ASP A 87 -6.32 -19.63 3.05
C ASP A 87 -5.89 -20.69 2.02
N ALA A 88 -6.01 -20.41 0.72
CA ALA A 88 -5.54 -21.29 -0.35
C ALA A 88 -4.07 -21.05 -0.75
N ARG A 89 -3.37 -20.08 -0.14
CA ARG A 89 -2.01 -19.69 -0.53
C ARG A 89 -0.96 -20.47 0.28
N PRO A 90 0.22 -20.77 -0.30
CA PRO A 90 1.31 -21.43 0.42
C PRO A 90 1.64 -20.70 1.73
N SER A 91 1.69 -21.41 2.86
CA SER A 91 1.93 -20.86 4.21
C SER A 91 3.11 -19.89 4.25
N ARG A 92 4.21 -20.21 3.56
CA ARG A 92 5.43 -19.40 3.49
C ARG A 92 5.20 -17.98 2.93
N LEU A 93 4.26 -17.81 2.00
CA LEU A 93 3.93 -16.48 1.46
C LEU A 93 3.18 -15.63 2.48
N VAL A 94 2.32 -16.27 3.26
CA VAL A 94 1.59 -15.62 4.35
C VAL A 94 2.56 -15.24 5.46
N GLU A 95 3.46 -16.14 5.87
CA GLU A 95 4.51 -15.86 6.86
C GLU A 95 5.43 -14.70 6.47
N GLU A 96 5.85 -14.62 5.20
CA GLU A 96 6.66 -13.48 4.74
C GLU A 96 5.84 -12.18 4.69
N ALA A 97 4.57 -12.26 4.31
CA ALA A 97 3.66 -11.12 4.30
C ALA A 97 3.30 -10.64 5.72
N LEU A 98 3.32 -11.52 6.73
CA LEU A 98 3.11 -11.13 8.13
C LEU A 98 4.23 -10.21 8.65
N LYS A 99 5.44 -10.28 8.08
CA LYS A 99 6.56 -9.38 8.41
C LYS A 99 6.45 -8.01 7.73
N ASN A 100 5.56 -7.87 6.74
CA ASN A 100 5.39 -6.63 6.00
C ASN A 100 3.88 -6.40 5.73
N PRO A 101 3.21 -5.56 6.54
CA PRO A 101 1.76 -5.36 6.43
C PRO A 101 1.34 -4.80 5.05
N PHE A 102 2.21 -4.06 4.35
CA PHE A 102 1.93 -3.60 2.99
C PHE A 102 1.92 -4.73 1.96
N LYS A 103 2.78 -5.76 2.10
CA LYS A 103 2.69 -6.96 1.25
C LYS A 103 1.35 -7.66 1.48
N LEU A 104 0.92 -7.79 2.73
CA LEU A 104 -0.36 -8.41 3.05
C LEU A 104 -1.54 -7.59 2.51
N GLY A 105 -1.50 -6.27 2.66
CA GLY A 105 -2.48 -5.35 2.11
C GLY A 105 -2.58 -5.44 0.58
N LEU A 106 -1.45 -5.41 -0.13
CA LEU A 106 -1.42 -5.61 -1.58
C LEU A 106 -1.98 -6.99 -1.96
N LEU A 107 -1.66 -8.04 -1.21
CA LEU A 107 -2.22 -9.38 -1.45
C LEU A 107 -3.74 -9.42 -1.27
N ALA A 108 -4.28 -8.63 -0.33
CA ALA A 108 -5.72 -8.49 -0.10
C ALA A 108 -6.42 -7.64 -1.18
N MET A 109 -5.75 -6.62 -1.72
CA MET A 109 -6.28 -5.84 -2.86
C MET A 109 -6.42 -6.71 -4.11
N PHE A 110 -5.46 -7.58 -4.39
CA PHE A 110 -5.42 -8.41 -5.61
C PHE A 110 -5.92 -9.86 -5.38
N ALA A 111 -7.10 -10.00 -4.79
CA ALA A 111 -7.60 -11.30 -4.34
C ALA A 111 -7.89 -12.31 -5.49
N ASP A 112 -8.21 -11.81 -6.70
CA ASP A 112 -8.96 -12.61 -7.69
C ASP A 112 -8.15 -12.98 -8.94
N GLU A 113 -7.28 -12.10 -9.42
CA GLU A 113 -6.28 -12.34 -10.46
C GLU A 113 -5.51 -11.02 -10.58
N SER A 114 -4.21 -11.05 -10.32
CA SER A 114 -3.46 -9.79 -10.19
C SER A 114 -2.82 -9.43 -11.52
N PRO A 115 -3.20 -8.30 -12.14
CA PRO A 115 -2.44 -7.73 -13.26
C PRO A 115 -1.10 -7.13 -12.81
N LEU A 116 -0.82 -7.07 -11.50
CA LEU A 116 0.48 -6.75 -10.95
C LEU A 116 1.28 -8.05 -10.80
N SER A 117 2.53 -8.09 -11.24
CA SER A 117 3.33 -9.31 -11.09
C SER A 117 3.63 -9.60 -9.61
N ARG A 118 3.90 -10.87 -9.27
CA ARG A 118 4.35 -11.24 -7.91
C ARG A 118 5.62 -10.47 -7.50
N LYS A 119 6.54 -10.28 -8.47
CA LYS A 119 7.78 -9.53 -8.27
C LYS A 119 7.49 -8.07 -7.92
N ASP A 120 6.59 -7.43 -8.67
CA ASP A 120 6.24 -6.03 -8.43
C ASP A 120 5.50 -5.85 -7.11
N ARG A 121 4.59 -6.77 -6.74
CA ARG A 121 3.95 -6.75 -5.41
C ARG A 121 4.99 -6.81 -4.29
N HIS A 122 6.00 -7.67 -4.42
CA HIS A 122 7.07 -7.77 -3.45
C HIS A 122 7.89 -6.47 -3.38
N VAL A 123 8.27 -5.92 -4.53
CA VAL A 123 9.01 -4.65 -4.61
C VAL A 123 8.21 -3.49 -4.01
N PHE A 124 6.95 -3.33 -4.42
CA PHE A 124 6.09 -2.24 -3.94
C PHE A 124 5.83 -2.37 -2.45
N GLY A 125 5.58 -3.58 -1.93
CA GLY A 125 5.42 -3.79 -0.50
C GLY A 125 6.66 -3.38 0.31
N ASN A 126 7.88 -3.66 -0.17
CA ASN A 126 9.10 -3.19 0.48
C ASN A 126 9.23 -1.66 0.40
N GLN A 127 9.00 -1.07 -0.77
CA GLN A 127 9.05 0.38 -0.95
C GLN A 127 8.06 1.13 -0.05
N MET A 128 6.83 0.63 0.05
CA MET A 128 5.80 1.18 0.92
C MET A 128 6.16 1.05 2.40
N LEU A 129 6.65 -0.12 2.84
CA LEU A 129 7.11 -0.30 4.21
C LEU A 129 8.25 0.67 4.56
N TYR A 130 9.18 0.86 3.62
CA TYR A 130 10.30 1.78 3.82
C TYR A 130 9.82 3.23 3.95
N ALA A 131 8.94 3.68 3.05
CA ALA A 131 8.33 5.01 3.12
C ALA A 131 7.54 5.21 4.42
N TRP A 132 6.77 4.21 4.84
CA TRP A 132 6.01 4.26 6.08
C TRP A 132 6.88 4.33 7.32
N ALA A 133 7.98 3.57 7.36
CA ALA A 133 8.96 3.63 8.44
C ALA A 133 9.59 5.03 8.57
N HIS A 134 9.60 5.82 7.49
CA HIS A 134 10.08 7.20 7.45
C HIS A 134 8.95 8.23 7.58
N ASP A 135 7.73 7.81 7.94
CA ASP A 135 6.57 8.71 8.08
C ASP A 135 6.31 9.58 6.82
N VAL A 136 6.57 9.01 5.64
CA VAL A 136 6.39 9.71 4.38
C VAL A 136 4.90 9.78 4.05
N PRO A 137 4.32 10.98 3.80
CA PRO A 137 2.92 11.10 3.40
C PRO A 137 2.71 10.56 1.98
N PRO A 138 1.50 10.09 1.63
CA PRO A 138 1.24 9.48 0.33
C PRO A 138 1.60 10.35 -0.87
N GLU A 139 1.39 11.67 -0.77
CA GLU A 139 1.69 12.63 -1.82
C GLU A 139 3.19 12.66 -2.18
N LEU A 140 4.06 12.32 -1.24
CA LEU A 140 5.51 12.40 -1.38
C LEU A 140 6.18 11.05 -1.65
N ILE A 141 5.44 9.92 -1.62
CA ILE A 141 6.04 8.59 -1.72
C ILE A 141 6.88 8.43 -2.99
N ASN A 142 6.41 8.90 -4.14
CA ASN A 142 7.13 8.72 -5.40
C ASN A 142 8.43 9.53 -5.43
N GLY A 143 8.42 10.75 -4.89
CA GLY A 143 9.61 11.59 -4.76
C GLY A 143 10.62 10.99 -3.77
N PHE A 144 10.14 10.51 -2.62
CA PHE A 144 10.97 9.82 -1.63
C PHE A 144 11.63 8.57 -2.22
N LEU A 145 10.86 7.69 -2.86
CA LEU A 145 11.40 6.47 -3.47
C LEU A 145 12.41 6.75 -4.60
N ALA A 146 12.27 7.88 -5.30
CA ALA A 146 13.21 8.27 -6.35
C ALA A 146 14.60 8.62 -5.78
N VAL A 147 14.67 9.17 -4.56
CA VAL A 147 15.94 9.55 -3.91
C VAL A 147 16.49 8.46 -2.98
N SER A 148 15.65 7.56 -2.47
CA SER A 148 16.07 6.46 -1.58
C SER A 148 16.87 5.35 -2.27
N GLY A 149 16.89 5.32 -3.61
CA GLY A 149 17.70 4.41 -4.41
C GLY A 149 16.93 3.29 -5.10
N HIS A 150 17.66 2.35 -5.69
CA HIS A 150 17.08 1.23 -6.44
C HIS A 150 16.27 0.30 -5.51
N PRO A 151 15.19 -0.37 -5.98
CA PRO A 151 14.41 -1.30 -5.16
C PRO A 151 15.20 -2.35 -4.37
N THR A 152 16.32 -2.83 -4.90
CA THR A 152 17.22 -3.78 -4.21
C THR A 152 17.92 -3.13 -3.03
N GLN A 153 18.39 -1.89 -3.18
CA GLN A 153 19.01 -1.11 -2.10
C GLN A 153 17.99 -0.79 -1.00
N ILE A 154 16.74 -0.46 -1.36
CA ILE A 154 15.67 -0.26 -0.37
C ILE A 154 15.42 -1.54 0.43
N ALA A 155 15.41 -2.71 -0.23
CA ALA A 155 15.24 -3.98 0.46
C ALA A 155 16.43 -4.30 1.41
N GLU A 156 17.65 -3.90 1.06
CA GLU A 156 18.82 -4.02 1.94
C GLU A 156 18.75 -3.04 3.12
N LYS A 157 18.44 -1.77 2.85
CA LYS A 157 18.21 -0.71 3.85
C LYS A 157 17.17 -1.12 4.89
N LEU A 158 16.07 -1.72 4.46
CA LEU A 158 15.06 -2.27 5.36
C LEU A 158 15.62 -3.36 6.28
N LYS A 159 16.45 -4.27 5.76
CA LYS A 159 17.01 -5.38 6.56
C LYS A 159 17.98 -4.89 7.62
N CYS A 160 18.72 -3.80 7.37
CA CYS A 160 19.66 -3.23 8.34
C CYS A 160 19.07 -2.10 9.19
N GLY A 161 17.77 -1.80 9.04
CA GLY A 161 17.13 -0.70 9.80
C GLY A 161 17.68 0.68 9.44
N HIS A 162 18.12 0.88 8.21
CA HIS A 162 18.72 2.14 7.76
C HIS A 162 17.69 3.28 7.73
N VAL A 163 18.04 4.38 8.36
CA VAL A 163 17.27 5.63 8.40
C VAL A 163 17.89 6.62 7.42
N GLU A 164 17.08 7.18 6.51
CA GLU A 164 17.54 8.24 5.61
C GLU A 164 17.89 9.51 6.41
N PRO A 165 18.94 10.26 6.01
CA PRO A 165 19.27 11.53 6.65
C PRO A 165 18.08 12.49 6.70
N GLY A 166 17.83 13.11 7.86
CA GLY A 166 16.72 14.03 8.09
C GLY A 166 15.41 13.36 8.57
N PHE A 167 15.38 12.04 8.70
CA PHE A 167 14.23 11.28 9.21
C PHE A 167 14.45 10.71 10.63
N GLU A 168 15.56 11.02 11.29
CA GLU A 168 15.98 10.44 12.56
C GLU A 168 14.94 10.64 13.67
N GLN A 169 14.20 11.75 13.64
CA GLN A 169 13.18 12.08 14.64
C GLN A 169 11.79 11.50 14.34
N ARG A 170 11.55 11.05 13.12
CA ARG A 170 10.22 10.59 12.65
C ARG A 170 10.19 9.10 12.35
N HIS A 171 11.32 8.43 12.46
CA HIS A 171 11.45 7.04 12.10
C HIS A 171 10.62 6.14 13.03
N LYS A 172 9.70 5.35 12.47
CA LYS A 172 8.78 4.46 13.20
C LYS A 172 9.44 3.13 13.62
N SER A 173 10.71 3.14 14.06
CA SER A 173 11.51 1.92 14.35
C SER A 173 10.86 0.98 15.36
N GLU A 174 10.12 1.49 16.33
CA GLU A 174 9.49 0.68 17.38
C GLU A 174 8.25 -0.10 16.91
N ARG A 175 7.77 0.16 15.70
CA ARG A 175 6.52 -0.43 15.16
C ARG A 175 6.74 -1.46 14.06
N LEU A 176 8.00 -1.74 13.70
CA LEU A 176 8.33 -2.81 12.77
C LEU A 176 8.42 -4.13 13.57
N PRO A 177 7.69 -5.19 13.17
CA PRO A 177 7.72 -6.48 13.84
C PRO A 177 9.04 -7.24 13.66
#